data_AF-B0VVE5-F1
#
_entry.id   AF-B0VVE5-F1
#
_cell.length_a   1.000
_cell.length_b   1.000
_cell.length_c   1.000
_cell.angle_alpha   90.00
_cell.angle_beta   90.00
_cell.angle_gamma   90.00
#
_symmetry.space_group_name_H-M   'P 1'
#
loop_
_entity.id
_entity.type
_entity.pdbx_description
1 polymer ?
#
loop_
_entity_poly.entity_id
_entity_poly.type
_entity_poly.pdbx_seq_one_letter_code
_entity_poly.pdbx_strand_id
1 'polypeptide(L)' 'MYNPRLLLMSTELVNSANIISFPKPCAFCESTEHVQLFAGLMLCRSCQENIKITNPDLFATNDQIQQKAQD' A
#
# COMPACT_ATOMS: atom_id res chain seq x y z
N MET A 1 43.47 2.32 -11.00
CA MET A 1 42.85 0.99 -11.23
C MET A 1 41.34 1.17 -11.25
N TYR A 2 40.71 1.02 -12.41
CA TYR A 2 39.26 1.11 -12.56
C TYR A 2 38.66 -0.27 -12.32
N ASN A 3 37.73 -0.39 -11.37
CA ASN A 3 37.11 -1.68 -11.04
C ASN A 3 35.74 -1.76 -11.76
N PRO A 4 35.62 -2.55 -12.84
CA PRO A 4 34.40 -2.60 -13.65
C PRO A 4 33.18 -3.14 -12.88
N ARG A 5 33.40 -3.84 -11.76
CA ARG A 5 32.33 -4.40 -10.92
C ARG A 5 31.63 -3.33 -10.07
N LEU A 6 32.35 -2.29 -9.64
CA LEU A 6 31.79 -1.14 -8.93
C LEU A 6 30.90 -0.29 -9.84
N LEU A 7 31.22 -0.22 -11.15
CA LEU A 7 30.38 0.49 -12.11
C LEU A 7 29.06 -0.23 -12.36
N LEU A 8 29.10 -1.56 -12.52
CA LEU A 8 27.91 -2.37 -12.79
C LEU A 8 26.88 -2.27 -11.64
N MET A 9 27.35 -2.38 -10.38
CA MET A 9 26.49 -2.17 -9.20
C MET A 9 25.93 -0.75 -9.13
N SER A 10 26.73 0.26 -9.50
CA SER A 10 26.27 1.64 -9.54
C SER A 10 25.19 1.84 -10.61
N THR A 11 25.32 1.23 -11.78
CA THR A 11 24.30 1.31 -12.83
C THR A 11 23.01 0.58 -12.46
N GLU A 12 23.09 -0.55 -11.75
CA GLU A 12 21.90 -1.29 -11.28
C GLU A 12 21.14 -0.51 -10.19
N LEU A 13 21.86 0.08 -9.24
CA LEU A 13 21.29 0.92 -8.17
C LEU A 13 20.68 2.23 -8.71
N VAL A 14 21.29 2.84 -9.72
CA VAL A 14 20.78 4.07 -10.35
C VAL A 14 19.55 3.78 -11.22
N ASN A 15 19.43 2.56 -11.76
CA ASN A 15 18.28 2.17 -12.58
C ASN A 15 17.03 1.89 -11.72
N SER A 16 17.17 1.26 -10.55
CA SER A 16 16.04 0.98 -9.65
C SER A 16 15.46 2.25 -9.01
N ALA A 17 16.27 3.29 -8.78
CA ALA A 17 15.82 4.56 -8.20
C ALA A 17 14.86 5.36 -9.11
N ASN A 18 14.78 5.05 -10.41
CA ASN A 18 13.91 5.73 -11.37
C ASN A 18 12.72 4.87 -11.85
N ILE A 19 12.52 3.67 -11.29
CA ILE A 19 11.36 2.85 -11.64
C ILE A 19 10.17 3.30 -10.81
N ILE A 20 9.22 3.98 -11.46
CA ILE A 20 7.93 4.30 -10.83
C ILE A 20 7.08 3.03 -10.87
N SER A 21 7.07 2.29 -9.76
CA SER A 21 6.22 1.10 -9.62
C SER A 21 4.75 1.51 -9.48
N PHE A 22 3.92 1.01 -10.40
CA PHE A 22 2.47 1.15 -10.35
C PHE A 22 1.81 -0.22 -10.14
N PRO A 23 0.82 -0.32 -9.23
CA PRO A 23 0.32 0.74 -8.35
C PRO A 23 1.34 1.16 -7.28
N LYS A 24 1.23 2.41 -6.78
CA LYS A 24 2.07 2.86 -5.66
C LYS A 24 1.84 1.91 -4.47
N PRO A 25 2.91 1.40 -3.82
CA PRO A 25 2.75 0.54 -2.66
C PRO A 25 2.10 1.32 -1.52
N CYS A 26 1.42 0.58 -0.63
CA CYS A 26 0.85 1.14 0.58
C CYS A 26 1.95 1.79 1.43
N ALA A 27 1.76 3.05 1.81
CA ALA A 27 2.73 3.78 2.63
C ALA A 27 2.94 3.18 4.03
N PHE A 28 1.99 2.36 4.51
CA PHE A 28 2.01 1.81 5.87
C PHE A 28 2.63 0.41 5.95
N CYS A 29 2.43 -0.45 4.95
CA CYS A 29 2.85 -1.85 4.98
C CYS A 29 3.59 -2.32 3.73
N GLU A 30 3.90 -1.40 2.80
CA GLU A 30 4.61 -1.65 1.54
C GLU A 30 3.93 -2.64 0.58
N SER A 31 2.73 -3.10 0.93
CA SER A 31 1.92 -3.96 0.07
C SER A 31 1.67 -3.29 -1.28
N THR A 32 1.88 -4.03 -2.36
CA THR A 32 1.55 -3.61 -3.73
C THR A 32 0.07 -3.88 -4.06
N GLU A 33 -0.72 -4.33 -3.09
CA GLU A 33 -2.16 -4.46 -3.24
C GLU A 33 -2.81 -3.10 -3.53
N HIS A 34 -3.96 -3.15 -4.20
CA HIS A 34 -4.73 -1.95 -4.48
C HIS A 34 -5.13 -1.24 -3.18
N VAL A 35 -4.83 0.06 -3.14
CA VAL A 35 -5.34 0.98 -2.13
C VAL A 35 -6.74 1.42 -2.55
N GLN A 36 -7.69 1.35 -1.63
CA GLN A 36 -9.08 1.76 -1.85
C GLN A 36 -9.58 2.63 -0.69
N LEU A 37 -10.59 3.44 -0.96
CA LEU A 37 -11.27 4.24 0.07
C LEU A 37 -12.21 3.33 0.88
N PHE A 38 -11.99 3.23 2.18
CA PHE A 38 -12.85 2.51 3.12
C PHE A 38 -12.98 3.31 4.42
N ALA A 39 -14.22 3.58 4.86
CA ALA A 39 -14.48 4.38 6.07
C ALA A 39 -13.78 5.76 6.09
N GLY A 40 -13.65 6.40 4.92
CA GLY A 40 -12.96 7.69 4.79
C GLY A 40 -11.42 7.59 4.82
N LEU A 41 -10.85 6.38 4.87
CA LEU A 41 -9.41 6.13 4.87
C LEU A 41 -8.98 5.45 3.57
N MET A 42 -7.87 5.90 2.98
CA MET A 42 -7.21 5.21 1.86
C MET A 42 -6.33 4.08 2.41
N LEU A 43 -6.77 2.83 2.25
CA LEU A 43 -6.12 1.66 2.84
C LEU A 43 -5.92 0.57 1.79
N CYS A 44 -4.80 -0.16 1.87
CA CYS A 44 -4.69 -1.44 1.18
C CYS A 44 -5.47 -2.51 1.96
N ARG A 45 -5.74 -3.64 1.30
CA ARG A 45 -6.49 -4.74 1.89
C ARG A 45 -5.81 -5.31 3.14
N SER A 46 -4.50 -5.54 3.11
CA SER A 46 -3.74 -6.00 4.27
C SER A 46 -3.87 -5.07 5.50
N CYS A 47 -3.77 -3.75 5.31
CA CYS A 47 -4.00 -2.79 6.40
C CYS A 47 -5.44 -2.82 6.90
N GLN A 48 -6.42 -2.91 6.00
CA GLN A 48 -7.83 -2.99 6.38
C GLN A 48 -8.11 -4.21 7.25
N GLU A 49 -7.59 -5.39 6.89
CA GLU A 49 -7.76 -6.64 7.66
C GLU A 49 -7.09 -6.54 9.04
N ASN A 50 -5.88 -5.99 9.12
CA ASN A 50 -5.19 -5.78 10.40
C ASN A 50 -5.94 -4.79 11.31
N ILE A 51 -6.49 -3.71 10.77
CA ILE A 51 -7.25 -2.74 11.55
C ILE A 51 -8.58 -3.37 12.02
N LYS A 52 -9.25 -4.19 11.20
CA LYS A 52 -10.47 -4.92 11.62
C LYS A 52 -10.20 -5.84 12.81
N ILE A 53 -9.04 -6.50 12.84
CA ILE A 53 -8.65 -7.39 13.94
C ILE A 53 -8.33 -6.59 15.21
N THR A 54 -7.55 -5.51 15.07
CA THR A 54 -7.05 -4.72 16.22
C THR A 54 -8.06 -3.73 16.78
N ASN A 55 -8.96 -3.23 15.94
CA ASN A 55 -9.96 -2.21 16.26
C ASN A 55 -11.29 -2.59 15.58
N PRO A 56 -11.96 -3.69 16.01
CA PRO A 56 -13.18 -4.18 15.37
C PRO A 56 -14.31 -3.13 15.35
N ASP A 57 -14.40 -2.30 16.38
CA ASP A 57 -15.43 -1.26 16.49
C ASP A 57 -15.20 -0.06 15.56
N LEU A 58 -13.96 0.14 15.07
CA LEU A 58 -13.62 1.28 14.21
C LEU A 58 -14.41 1.28 12.90
N PHE A 59 -14.82 0.09 12.44
CA PHE A 59 -15.59 -0.08 11.21
C PHE A 59 -17.05 -0.49 11.43
N ALA A 60 -17.48 -0.71 12.67
CA ALA A 60 -18.83 -1.16 12.98
C ALA A 60 -19.92 -0.16 12.54
N THR A 61 -19.62 1.14 12.53
CA THR A 61 -20.53 2.18 12.03
C THR A 61 -20.62 2.18 10.50
N ASN A 62 -19.58 1.70 9.82
CA ASN A 62 -19.49 1.71 8.37
C ASN A 62 -20.35 0.64 7.71
N ASP A 63 -20.53 -0.52 8.36
CA ASP A 63 -21.44 -1.57 7.90
C ASP A 63 -22.90 -1.08 7.87
N GLN A 64 -23.28 -0.19 8.80
CA GLN A 64 -24.61 0.44 8.81
C GLN A 64 -24.78 1.49 7.70
N ILE A 65 -23.71 2.17 7.28
CA ILE A 65 -23.74 3.16 6.19
C ILE A 65 -23.82 2.46 4.83
N GLN A 66 -23.11 1.34 4.65
CA GLN A 66 -23.16 0.57 3.40
C GLN A 66 -24.53 -0.08 3.17
N GLN A 67 -25.22 -0.53 4.23
CA GLN A 67 -26.61 -1.01 4.14
C GLN A 67 -27.60 0.09 3.73
N LYS A 68 -27.41 1.33 4.19
CA LYS A 68 -28.30 2.46 3.85
C LYS A 68 -28.10 3.03 2.44
N ALA A 69 -27.03 2.66 1.74
CA ALA A 69 -26.77 3.10 0.37
C ALA A 69 -27.34 2.16 -0.69
N GLN A 70 -27.96 1.04 -0.28
CA GLN A 70 -28.57 0.03 -1.16
C GLN A 70 -30.10 -0.05 -1.07
N ASP A 71 -30.74 0.83 -0.28
CA ASP A 71 -32.20 1.04 -0.26
C ASP A 71 -32.63 2.15 -1.24
#